data_AF-A0A932Q2M3-F1
#
_entry.id   AF-A0A932Q2M3-F1
#
_cell.length_a   1.000
_cell.length_b   1.000
_cell.length_c   1.000
_cell.angle_alpha   90.00
_cell.angle_beta   90.00
_cell.angle_gamma   90.00
#
_symmetry.space_group_name_H-M   'P 1'
#
loop_
_entity.id
_entity.type
_entity.pdbx_description
1 polymer ?
#
loop_
_entity_poly.entity_id
_entity_poly.type
_entity_poly.pdbx_seq_one_letter_code
_entity_poly.pdbx_strand_id
1 'polypeptide(L)' 'MRYLKLLTVFYKYSVLKELEYRVNFFANAFMTVFWVAWSIVSISIFFQHRDTLGDWTYNQVLIVVGLFTFFHGVLEAFL' A
#
# COMPACT_ATOMS: atom_id res chain seq x y z
N MET A 1 37.73 6.09 25.45
CA MET A 1 36.67 6.98 24.87
C MET A 1 36.40 6.76 23.37
N ARG A 2 37.34 6.26 22.56
CA ARG A 2 37.15 6.05 21.11
C ARG A 2 36.09 4.98 20.77
N TYR A 3 35.98 3.93 21.60
CA TYR A 3 35.00 2.83 21.42
C TYR A 3 33.56 3.23 21.77
N LEU A 4 33.36 4.11 22.77
CA LEU A 4 32.04 4.62 23.14
C LEU A 4 31.40 5.44 22.00
N LYS A 5 32.22 6.18 21.24
CA LYS A 5 31.79 6.93 20.05
C LYS A 5 31.34 5.99 18.91
N LEU A 6 32.06 4.89 18.71
CA LEU A 6 31.68 3.89 17.71
C LEU A 6 30.36 3.21 18.07
N LEU A 7 30.19 2.87 19.35
CA LEU A 7 28.98 2.22 19.85
C LEU A 7 27.75 3.12 19.73
N THR A 8 27.89 4.43 20.03
CA THR A 8 26.79 5.39 19.82
C THR A 8 26.43 5.58 18.36
N VAL A 9 27.41 5.61 17.45
CA VAL A 9 27.14 5.68 16.00
C VAL A 9 26.44 4.41 15.52
N PHE A 10 26.89 3.23 15.94
CA PHE A 10 26.29 1.94 15.58
C PHE A 10 24.86 1.82 16.09
N TYR A 11 24.61 2.26 17.34
CA TYR A 11 23.28 2.25 17.93
C TYR A 11 22.35 3.24 17.22
N LYS A 12 22.83 4.44 16.91
CA LYS A 12 22.05 5.44 16.16
C LYS A 12 21.68 4.92 14.76
N TYR A 13 22.61 4.29 14.06
CA TYR A 13 22.35 3.67 12.75
C TYR A 13 21.41 2.47 12.85
N SER A 14 21.55 1.62 13.86
CA SER A 14 20.66 0.46 14.07
C SER A 14 19.22 0.92 14.37
N VAL A 15 19.07 1.93 15.23
CA VAL A 15 17.76 2.53 15.53
C VAL A 15 17.17 3.23 14.30
N LEU A 16 17.98 3.93 13.49
CA LEU A 16 17.53 4.50 12.22
C LEU A 16 17.07 3.43 11.25
N LYS A 17 17.78 2.29 11.18
CA LYS A 17 17.43 1.18 10.30
C LYS A 17 16.16 0.45 10.77
N GLU A 18 15.97 0.29 12.07
CA GLU A 18 14.75 -0.27 12.66
C GLU A 18 13.56 0.68 12.53
N LEU A 19 13.78 1.98 12.69
CA LEU A 19 12.77 3.02 12.45
C LEU A 19 12.42 3.10 10.97
N GLU A 20 13.40 3.02 10.08
CA GLU A 20 13.18 2.93 8.65
C GLU A 20 12.32 1.70 8.36
N TYR A 21 12.61 0.54 8.94
CA TYR A 21 11.79 -0.66 8.74
C TYR A 21 10.35 -0.50 9.27
N ARG A 22 10.17 0.10 10.45
CA ARG A 22 8.83 0.33 11.03
C ARG A 22 8.04 1.43 10.31
N VAL A 23 8.67 2.57 10.04
CA VAL A 23 8.06 3.68 9.31
C VAL A 23 7.82 3.26 7.87
N ASN A 24 8.72 2.51 7.24
CA ASN A 24 8.50 1.93 5.92
C ASN A 24 7.36 0.91 5.96
N PHE A 25 7.25 0.07 7.01
CA PHE A 25 6.09 -0.81 7.15
C PHE A 25 4.77 -0.02 7.24
N PHE A 26 4.70 1.01 8.09
CA PHE A 26 3.50 1.86 8.20
C PHE A 26 3.23 2.67 6.94
N ALA A 27 4.27 3.20 6.29
CA ALA A 27 4.16 3.96 5.06
C ALA A 27 3.69 3.06 3.92
N ASN A 28 4.25 1.86 3.77
CA ASN A 28 3.80 0.89 2.78
C ASN A 28 2.37 0.45 3.07
N ALA A 29 2.02 0.11 4.32
CA ALA A 29 0.65 -0.23 4.67
C ALA A 29 -0.34 0.91 4.36
N PHE A 30 0.02 2.15 4.68
CA PHE A 30 -0.77 3.32 4.35
C PHE A 30 -0.88 3.53 2.84
N MET A 31 0.22 3.39 2.09
CA MET A 31 0.23 3.52 0.64
C MET A 31 -0.62 2.45 -0.02
N THR A 32 -0.57 1.20 0.45
CA THR A 32 -1.45 0.12 -0.05
C THR A 32 -2.91 0.48 0.16
N VAL A 33 -3.30 0.90 1.37
CA VAL A 33 -4.68 1.32 1.66
C VAL A 33 -5.09 2.53 0.81
N PHE A 34 -4.19 3.49 0.64
CA PHE A 34 -4.40 4.67 -0.19
C PHE A 34 -4.66 4.29 -1.65
N TRP A 35 -3.87 3.36 -2.21
CA TRP A 35 -4.05 2.87 -3.57
C TRP A 35 -5.38 2.14 -3.77
N VAL A 36 -5.80 1.32 -2.80
CA VAL A 36 -7.12 0.66 -2.84
C VAL A 36 -8.24 1.71 -2.82
N ALA A 37 -8.16 2.68 -1.91
CA ALA A 37 -9.14 3.76 -1.83
C ALA A 37 -9.19 4.59 -3.13
N TRP A 38 -8.03 4.90 -3.71
CA TRP A 38 -7.90 5.62 -4.97
C TRP A 38 -8.54 4.87 -6.14
N SER A 39 -8.39 3.55 -6.18
CA SER A 39 -9.03 2.69 -7.17
C SER A 39 -10.55 2.73 -7.06
N ILE A 40 -11.10 2.62 -5.84
CA ILE A 40 -12.54 2.71 -5.58
C ILE A 40 -13.10 4.08 -5.97
N VAL A 41 -12.39 5.16 -5.63
CA VAL A 41 -12.78 6.54 -6.02
C VAL A 41 -12.80 6.68 -7.53
N SER A 42 -11.79 6.17 -8.22
CA SER A 42 -11.72 6.20 -9.68
C SER A 42 -12.93 5.49 -10.30
N ILE A 43 -13.25 4.27 -9.87
CA ILE A 43 -14.43 3.53 -10.33
C ILE A 43 -15.72 4.32 -10.05
N SER A 44 -15.83 4.89 -8.85
CA SER A 44 -17.01 5.68 -8.45
C SER A 44 -17.22 6.92 -9.33
N ILE A 45 -16.14 7.62 -9.71
CA ILE A 45 -16.21 8.79 -10.61
C ILE A 45 -16.67 8.37 -12.01
N PHE A 46 -16.17 7.25 -12.53
CA PHE A 46 -16.59 6.74 -13.83
C PHE A 46 -18.08 6.36 -13.88
N PHE A 47 -18.59 5.75 -12.80
CA PHE A 47 -20.00 5.35 -12.70
C PHE A 47 -20.95 6.49 -12.28
N GLN A 48 -20.46 7.68 -11.91
CA GLN A 48 -21.33 8.83 -11.59
C GLN A 48 -22.13 9.35 -12.79
N HIS A 49 -21.57 9.28 -14.01
CA HIS A 49 -22.20 9.83 -15.21
C HIS A 49 -22.79 8.76 -16.14
N ARG A 50 -22.58 7.47 -15.84
CA ARG A 50 -23.06 6.33 -16.64
C ARG A 50 -23.35 5.15 -15.73
N ASP A 51 -24.59 4.67 -15.75
CA ASP A 51 -25.02 3.48 -14.98
C ASP A 51 -24.37 2.18 -15.48
N THR A 52 -23.87 2.18 -16.72
CA THR A 52 -23.26 1.01 -17.37
C THR A 52 -22.02 1.40 -18.18
N LEU A 53 -20.90 0.74 -17.89
CA LEU A 53 -19.67 0.81 -18.69
C LEU A 53 -19.66 -0.37 -19.66
N GLY A 54 -20.19 -0.16 -20.88
CA GLY A 54 -20.14 -1.16 -21.96
C GLY A 54 -20.72 -2.53 -21.61
N ASP A 55 -21.80 -2.56 -20.81
CA ASP A 55 -22.51 -3.72 -20.21
C ASP A 55 -22.09 -4.12 -18.78
N TRP A 56 -21.04 -3.53 -18.23
CA TRP A 56 -20.61 -3.80 -16.86
C TRP A 56 -21.31 -2.89 -15.85
N THR A 57 -21.90 -3.51 -14.82
CA THR A 57 -22.47 -2.79 -13.67
C THR A 57 -21.38 -2.46 -12.65
N TYR A 58 -21.58 -1.39 -11.88
CA TYR A 58 -20.69 -0.96 -10.80
C TYR A 58 -20.19 -2.12 -9.92
N ASN A 59 -21.10 -3.01 -9.50
CA ASN A 59 -20.80 -4.17 -8.66
C ASN A 59 -19.84 -5.16 -9.33
N GLN A 60 -19.99 -5.40 -10.63
CA GLN A 60 -19.14 -6.35 -11.36
C GLN A 60 -17.72 -5.81 -11.47
N VAL A 61 -17.57 -4.52 -11.76
CA VAL A 61 -16.25 -3.87 -11.82
C VAL A 61 -15.58 -3.86 -10.45
N LEU A 62 -16.33 -3.55 -9.38
CA LEU A 62 -15.83 -3.61 -8.01
C LEU A 62 -15.33 -5.00 -7.61
N ILE A 63 -16.05 -6.06 -7.98
CA ILE A 63 -15.65 -7.43 -7.68
C ILE A 63 -14.36 -7.79 -8.42
N VAL A 64 -14.27 -7.47 -9.72
CA VAL A 64 -13.07 -7.77 -10.51
C VAL A 64 -11.86 -7.02 -9.96
N VAL A 65 -11.99 -5.72 -9.70
CA VAL A 65 -10.89 -4.92 -9.18
C VAL A 65 -10.53 -5.34 -7.75
N GLY A 66 -11.51 -5.60 -6.89
CA GLY A 66 -11.28 -6.07 -5.53
C GLY A 66 -10.53 -7.41 -5.48
N LEU A 67 -10.94 -8.37 -6.31
CA LEU A 67 -10.24 -9.65 -6.44
C LEU A 67 -8.83 -9.47 -7.00
N PHE A 68 -8.67 -8.66 -8.06
CA PHE A 68 -7.37 -8.36 -8.64
C PHE A 68 -6.42 -7.75 -7.60
N THR A 69 -6.87 -6.74 -6.86
CA THR A 69 -6.09 -6.11 -5.79
C THR A 69 -5.74 -7.09 -4.67
N PHE A 70 -6.67 -7.98 -4.28
CA PHE A 70 -6.41 -9.02 -3.29
C PHE A 70 -5.31 -9.99 -3.74
N PHE A 71 -5.44 -10.56 -4.95
CA PHE A 71 -4.43 -11.48 -5.48
C PHE A 71 -3.09 -10.78 -5.70
N HIS A 72 -3.09 -9.53 -6.16
CA HIS A 72 -1.87 -8.75 -6.32
C HIS A 72 -1.17 -8.52 -4.97
N GLY A 73 -1.90 -8.13 -3.93
CA GLY A 73 -1.34 -7.97 -2.59
C GLY A 73 -0.82 -9.29 -1.99
N VAL A 74 -1.50 -10.41 -2.26
CA VAL A 74 -1.01 -11.74 -1.87
C VAL A 74 0.29 -12.08 -2.60
N LEU A 75 0.36 -11.84 -3.91
CA LEU A 75 1.58 -12.09 -4.69
C LEU A 75 2.76 -11.24 -4.22
N GLU A 76 2.54 -9.94 -3.95
CA GLU A 76 3.59 -9.07 -3.41
C GLU A 76 4.06 -9.50 -2.02
N ALA A 77 3.19 -10.09 -1.19
CA ALA A 77 3.59 -10.58 0.12
C ALA A 77 4.45 -11.86 0.07
N PHE A 78 4.36 -12.63 -1.03
CA PHE A 78 5.11 -13.87 -1.23
C PHE A 78 6.38 -13.71 -2.07
N LEU A 79 6.51 -12.61 -2.82
CA LEU A 79 7.70 -12.25 -3.62
C LEU A 79 8.73 -11.47 -2.79
#